data_AF-C3MV53-F1
#
_entry.id   AF-C3MV53-F1
#
_cell.length_a   1.000
_cell.length_b   1.000
_cell.length_c   1.000
_cell.angle_alpha   90.00
_cell.angle_beta   90.00
_cell.angle_gamma   90.00
#
_symmetry.space_group_name_H-M   'P 1'
#
loop_
_entity.id
_entity.type
_entity.pdbx_description
1 polymer ?
#
loop_
_entity_poly.entity_id
_entity_poly.type
_entity_poly.pdbx_seq_one_letter_code
_entity_poly.pdbx_strand_id
1 'polypeptide(L)' 'MQEKVTIKVSENILNMLKKLKEENNFSSMDETIAYLIKLYREEKLRRVFGIDKGRITPFSKDDRIEARNG' A
#
# COMPACT_ATOMS: atom_id res chain seq x y z
N MET A 1 -8.82 7.49 23.38
CA MET A 1 -7.79 8.47 22.94
C MET A 1 -6.69 7.66 22.28
N GLN A 2 -6.30 7.94 21.04
CA GLN A 2 -5.19 7.20 20.41
C GLN A 2 -3.89 7.54 21.15
N GLU A 3 -3.05 6.52 21.38
CA GLU A 3 -1.73 6.72 21.98
C GLU A 3 -0.88 7.58 21.05
N LYS A 4 -0.27 8.65 21.59
CA LYS A 4 0.60 9.54 20.83
C LYS A 4 2.05 9.09 21.00
N VAL A 5 2.74 8.94 19.88
CA VAL A 5 4.15 8.58 19.83
C VAL A 5 4.94 9.68 19.12
N THR A 6 6.25 9.75 19.40
CA THR A 6 7.16 10.70 18.73
C THR A 6 8.20 9.92 17.93
N ILE A 7 8.37 10.29 16.66
CA ILE A 7 9.37 9.70 15.77
C ILE A 7 10.39 10.78 15.44
N LYS A 8 11.68 10.51 15.66
CA LYS A 8 12.77 11.39 15.22
C LYS A 8 13.10 11.10 13.76
N VAL A 9 13.18 12.15 12.96
CA VAL A 9 13.55 12.11 11.55
C VAL A 9 14.55 13.23 11.25
N SER A 10 15.23 13.18 10.11
CA SER A 10 16.06 14.30 9.67
C SER A 10 15.19 15.49 9.27
N GLU A 11 15.76 16.70 9.35
CA GLU A 11 15.07 17.94 8.95
C GLU A 11 14.60 17.89 7.49
N ASN A 12 15.40 17.30 6.61
CA ASN A 12 15.05 17.13 5.20
C ASN A 12 13.76 16.30 5.04
N ILE A 13 13.64 15.18 5.76
CA ILE A 13 12.44 14.34 5.71
C ILE A 13 11.22 15.08 6.29
N LEU A 14 11.39 15.84 7.37
CA LEU A 14 10.31 16.65 7.92
C LEU A 14 9.79 17.68 6.88
N ASN A 15 10.68 18.32 6.15
CA ASN A 15 10.31 19.27 5.10
C ASN A 15 9.55 18.59 3.95
N MET A 16 10.00 17.40 3.54
CA MET A 16 9.29 16.60 2.53
C MET A 16 7.88 16.20 3.01
N LEU A 17 7.75 15.78 4.27
CA LEU A 17 6.45 15.42 4.85
C LEU A 17 5.49 16.62 4.94
N LYS A 18 5.99 17.80 5.33
CA LYS A 18 5.20 19.04 5.36
C LYS A 18 4.70 19.42 3.97
N LYS A 19 5.59 19.38 2.97
CA LYS A 19 5.23 19.67 1.58
C LYS A 19 4.17 18.69 1.07
N LEU A 20 4.34 17.39 1.34
CA LEU A 20 3.37 16.36 0.95
C LEU A 20 2.00 16.59 1.61
N LYS A 21 1.99 16.97 2.89
CA LYS A 21 0.77 17.33 3.62
C LYS A 21 0.03 18.49 2.95
N GLU A 22 0.76 19.55 2.58
CA GLU A 22 0.21 20.74 1.92
C GLU A 22 -0.33 20.42 0.51
N GLU A 23 0.45 19.72 -0.32
CA GLU A 23 0.08 19.38 -1.70
C GLU A 23 -1.17 18.49 -1.78
N ASN A 24 -1.41 17.68 -0.76
CA ASN A 24 -2.55 16.76 -0.69
C ASN A 24 -3.67 17.26 0.25
N ASN A 25 -3.55 18.48 0.79
CA ASN A 25 -4.50 19.07 1.75
C ASN A 25 -4.83 18.16 2.94
N PHE A 26 -3.86 17.38 3.45
CA PHE A 26 -4.09 16.53 4.61
C PHE A 26 -4.25 17.37 5.87
N SER A 27 -5.15 16.94 6.75
CA SER A 27 -5.46 17.64 8.00
C SER A 27 -4.33 17.47 9.03
N SER A 28 -3.60 16.36 8.97
CA SER A 28 -2.58 16.00 9.96
C SER A 28 -1.36 15.30 9.38
N MET A 29 -0.29 15.23 10.18
CA MET A 29 0.90 14.43 9.86
C MET A 29 0.57 12.93 9.86
N ASP A 30 -0.35 12.49 10.74
CA ASP A 30 -0.78 11.10 10.82
C ASP A 30 -1.47 10.64 9.54
N GLU A 31 -2.32 11.49 8.95
CA GLU A 31 -2.93 11.24 7.63
C GLU A 31 -1.87 11.12 6.53
N THR A 32 -0.88 12.01 6.56
CA THR A 32 0.23 12.01 5.60
C THR A 32 1.04 10.71 5.68
N ILE A 33 1.36 10.27 6.91
CA ILE A 33 2.08 9.02 7.16
C ILE A 33 1.23 7.80 6.76
N ALA A 34 -0.06 7.79 7.12
CA ALA A 34 -0.98 6.71 6.76
C ALA A 34 -1.12 6.56 5.23
N TYR A 35 -1.18 7.68 4.51
CA TYR A 35 -1.19 7.70 3.06
C TYR A 35 0.09 7.08 2.46
N LEU A 36 1.26 7.48 2.97
CA LEU A 36 2.54 6.90 2.53
C LEU A 36 2.64 5.40 2.80
N ILE A 37 2.17 4.94 3.97
CA ILE A 37 2.12 3.51 4.31
C ILE A 37 1.21 2.76 3.34
N LYS A 38 0.04 3.31 3.01
CA LYS A 38 -0.89 2.73 2.04
C LYS A 38 -0.22 2.62 0.66
N LEU A 39 0.40 3.71 0.19
CA LEU A 39 1.06 3.74 -1.12
C LEU A 39 2.18 2.70 -1.21
N TYR A 40 3.00 2.57 -0.16
CA TYR A 40 4.06 1.56 -0.10
C TYR A 40 3.50 0.12 -0.14
N ARG A 41 2.40 -0.16 0.58
CA ARG A 41 1.74 -1.48 0.55
C ARG A 41 1.21 -1.79 -0.84
N GLU A 42 0.57 -0.83 -1.50
CA GLU A 42 0.04 -1.00 -2.85
C GLU A 42 1.14 -1.21 -3.89
N GLU A 43 2.25 -0.47 -3.80
CA GLU A 43 3.45 -0.67 -4.61
C GLU A 43 4.03 -2.08 -4.41
N LYS A 44 4.15 -2.52 -3.16
CA LYS A 44 4.66 -3.86 -2.85
C LYS A 44 3.77 -4.94 -3.47
N LEU A 45 2.45 -4.79 -3.38
CA LEU A 45 1.50 -5.69 -4.03
C LEU A 45 1.62 -5.64 -5.56
N ARG A 46 1.76 -4.44 -6.16
CA ARG A 46 2.01 -4.30 -7.60
C ARG A 46 3.29 -5.02 -8.04
N ARG A 47 4.37 -4.94 -7.26
CA ARG A 47 5.62 -5.65 -7.57
C ARG A 47 5.49 -7.17 -7.47
N VAL A 48 4.76 -7.67 -6.48
CA VAL A 48 4.56 -9.11 -6.28
C VAL A 48 3.63 -9.71 -7.33
N PHE A 49 2.52 -9.04 -7.65
CA PHE A 49 1.53 -9.55 -8.60
C PHE A 49 1.77 -9.10 -10.05
N GLY A 50 2.69 -8.15 -10.28
CA GLY A 50 3.21 -7.76 -11.59
C GLY A 50 2.18 -7.70 -12.71
N ILE A 51 2.51 -8.36 -13.82
CA ILE A 51 1.75 -8.47 -15.08
C ILE A 51 0.46 -9.31 -14.92
N ASP A 52 0.37 -10.10 -13.84
CA ASP A 52 -0.77 -10.97 -13.55
C ASP A 52 -1.87 -10.29 -12.73
N LYS A 53 -1.66 -9.03 -12.32
CA LYS A 53 -2.68 -8.23 -11.65
C LYS A 53 -3.86 -7.97 -12.61
N GLY A 54 -4.92 -8.76 -12.47
CA GLY A 54 -6.11 -8.76 -13.33
C GLY A 54 -6.24 -9.98 -14.26
N ARG A 55 -5.21 -10.85 -14.33
CA ARG A 55 -5.26 -12.15 -15.05
C ARG A 55 -5.54 -13.33 -14.13
N ILE A 56 -5.30 -13.18 -12.82
CA ILE A 56 -5.62 -14.20 -11.83
C ILE A 56 -7.14 -14.27 -11.67
N THR A 57 -7.75 -15.29 -12.25
CA THR A 57 -9.14 -15.67 -12.00
C THR A 57 -9.23 -16.51 -10.72
N PRO A 58 -10.37 -16.50 -10.01
CA PRO A 58 -10.64 -17.48 -8.97
C PRO A 58 -10.47 -18.90 -9.51
N PHE A 59 -9.91 -19.81 -8.70
CA PHE A 59 -9.80 -21.22 -9.07
C PHE A 59 -11.19 -21.78 -9.44
N SER A 60 -11.32 -22.23 -10.67
CA SER A 60 -12.49 -22.91 -11.19
C SER A 60 -12.39 -24.43 -10.93
N LYS A 61 -13.49 -25.16 -11.16
CA LYS A 61 -13.46 -26.63 -11.09
C LYS A 61 -12.52 -27.23 -12.15
N ASP A 62 -12.36 -26.55 -13.28
CA ASP A 62 -11.52 -27.00 -14.41
C ASP A 62 -10.02 -26.84 -14.13
N ASP A 63 -9.66 -25.99 -13.15
CA ASP A 63 -8.28 -25.85 -12.68
C ASP A 63 -7.85 -27.01 -11.75
N ARG A 64 -8.79 -27.90 -11.38
CA ARG A 64 -8.49 -29.08 -10.56
C ARG A 64 -7.86 -30.17 -11.42
N ILE A 65 -6.72 -30.69 -10.97
CA ILE A 65 -6.00 -31.80 -11.64
C ILE A 65 -6.90 -33.04 -11.80
N GLU A 66 -7.81 -33.24 -10.85
CA GLU A 66 -8.83 -34.30 -10.83
C GLU A 66 -9.83 -34.22 -12.00
N ALA A 67 -10.02 -33.03 -12.60
CA ALA A 67 -10.94 -32.82 -13.73
C ALA A 67 -10.29 -33.06 -15.10
N ARG A 68 -8.95 -33.24 -15.18
CA ARG A 68 -8.25 -33.47 -16.46
C ARG A 68 -8.36 -34.91 -16.97
N ASN A 69 -8.74 -35.85 -16.11
CA ASN A 69 -8.88 -37.28 -16.43
C ASN A 69 -10.21 -37.83 -15.87
N GLY A 70 -11.34 -37.37 -16.42
CA GLY A 70 -12.68 -37.89 -16.14
C GLY A 70 -13.59 -37.76 -17.35
#